data_AF-A0A4Y8L9D7-F1
#
_entry.id   AF-A0A4Y8L9D7-F1
#
_cell.length_a   1.000
_cell.length_b   1.000
_cell.length_c   1.000
_cell.angle_alpha   90.00
_cell.angle_beta   90.00
_cell.angle_gamma   90.00
#
_symmetry.space_group_name_H-M   'P 1'
#
loop_
_entity.id
_entity.type
_entity.pdbx_description
1 polymer ?
#
loop_
_entity_poly.entity_id
_entity_poly.type
_entity_poly.pdbx_seq_one_letter_code
_entity_poly.pdbx_strand_id
1 'polypeptide(L)'
;MDNKNWEVSISYLDFKYTVKGNYKTINQHLSLAVNHLKNQTPISDEPYRMSVDVHGDAPPNIRKIVPDSKTHEVKEQIEEDGRLVTFIKELGTRIEWVYALGMAYYMSEQLDQKLISARQLNDLYDQAGIIRPKNIHLCINQCVRKQYLEDLGKAEKQKTYFITNKGIEFIEKQIQKERSEESEKFYESETQRREATNFLSSLNEHEQLQLKSSGEMSERILIIMYFLRKKGIATHVRPNLIYVLMVEIYGYEGLKRSVHLGLSRTRPLTKKLKQYNKVHYKLTDEGIYQVEQLRA
;
A
#
# COMPACT_ATOMS: atom_id res chain seq x y z
N MET A 1 -34.79 -14.06 -3.03
CA MET A 1 -34.92 -12.71 -3.61
C MET A 1 -35.51 -12.85 -4.99
N ASP A 2 -36.49 -12.01 -5.28
CA ASP A 2 -37.56 -12.20 -6.25
C ASP A 2 -37.14 -12.54 -7.69
N ASN A 3 -37.80 -13.56 -8.23
CA ASN A 3 -37.65 -14.08 -9.58
C ASN A 3 -38.45 -13.22 -10.60
N LYS A 4 -38.42 -11.89 -10.46
CA LYS A 4 -39.10 -11.00 -11.40
C LYS A 4 -38.27 -10.89 -12.67
N ASN A 5 -38.80 -11.48 -13.75
CA ASN A 5 -38.26 -11.32 -15.10
C ASN A 5 -38.74 -9.99 -15.68
N TRP A 6 -37.79 -9.16 -16.10
CA TRP A 6 -38.04 -7.87 -16.76
C TRP A 6 -37.26 -7.84 -18.08
N GLU A 7 -37.48 -6.81 -18.87
CA GLU A 7 -37.03 -6.76 -20.25
C GLU A 7 -36.21 -5.49 -20.51
N VAL A 8 -35.13 -5.62 -21.29
CA VAL A 8 -34.29 -4.50 -21.69
C VAL A 8 -34.05 -4.52 -23.18
N SER A 9 -34.40 -3.43 -23.83
CA SER A 9 -34.04 -3.15 -25.21
C SER A 9 -32.69 -2.45 -25.23
N ILE A 10 -31.73 -3.01 -25.96
CA ILE A 10 -30.37 -2.49 -26.12
C ILE A 10 -30.19 -2.12 -27.60
N SER A 11 -29.69 -0.92 -27.87
CA SER A 11 -29.24 -0.52 -29.21
C SER A 11 -27.90 0.20 -29.20
N TYR A 12 -27.01 -0.19 -30.11
CA TYR A 12 -25.71 0.44 -30.36
C TYR A 12 -25.23 0.06 -31.76
N LEU A 13 -24.53 0.96 -32.45
CA LEU A 13 -24.16 0.77 -33.87
C LEU A 13 -25.41 0.38 -34.70
N ASP A 14 -25.32 -0.72 -35.43
CA ASP A 14 -26.42 -1.34 -36.19
C ASP A 14 -27.16 -2.45 -35.41
N PHE A 15 -26.74 -2.73 -34.17
CA PHE A 15 -27.35 -3.77 -33.34
C PHE A 15 -28.52 -3.19 -32.55
N LYS A 16 -29.68 -3.85 -32.64
CA LYS A 16 -30.86 -3.60 -31.80
C LYS A 16 -31.48 -4.94 -31.40
N TYR A 17 -31.51 -5.21 -30.10
CA TYR A 17 -32.09 -6.45 -29.59
C TYR A 17 -32.67 -6.27 -28.18
N THR A 18 -33.57 -7.17 -27.82
CA THR A 18 -34.27 -7.12 -26.54
C THR A 18 -34.01 -8.40 -25.76
N VAL A 19 -33.71 -8.25 -24.46
CA VAL A 19 -33.34 -9.33 -23.56
C VAL A 19 -34.30 -9.37 -22.39
N LYS A 20 -34.95 -10.53 -22.20
CA LYS A 20 -35.81 -10.80 -21.05
C LYS A 20 -35.12 -11.75 -20.08
N GLY A 21 -35.07 -11.40 -18.80
CA GLY A 21 -34.46 -12.27 -17.81
C GLY A 21 -34.33 -11.65 -16.43
N ASN A 22 -33.58 -12.34 -15.57
CA ASN A 22 -33.21 -11.81 -14.27
C ASN A 22 -32.00 -10.86 -14.39
N TYR A 23 -31.63 -10.22 -13.28
CA TYR A 23 -30.53 -9.26 -13.22
C TYR A 23 -29.21 -9.80 -13.78
N LYS A 24 -28.88 -11.06 -13.49
CA LYS A 24 -27.63 -11.69 -13.95
C LYS A 24 -27.60 -11.79 -15.46
N THR A 25 -28.69 -12.25 -16.08
CA THR A 25 -28.80 -12.37 -17.54
C THR A 25 -28.69 -11.00 -18.21
N ILE A 26 -29.38 -9.99 -17.69
CA ILE A 26 -29.38 -8.66 -18.32
C ILE A 26 -28.03 -7.96 -18.16
N ASN A 27 -27.37 -8.09 -17.00
CA ASN A 27 -26.03 -7.52 -16.80
C ASN A 27 -24.98 -8.14 -17.72
N GLN A 28 -25.10 -9.44 -18.02
CA GLN A 28 -24.23 -10.10 -19.00
C GLN A 28 -24.40 -9.49 -20.40
N HIS A 29 -25.64 -9.27 -20.84
CA HIS A 29 -25.89 -8.68 -22.17
C HIS A 29 -25.45 -7.21 -22.26
N LEU A 30 -25.60 -6.42 -21.21
CA LEU A 30 -25.08 -5.04 -21.16
C LEU A 30 -23.55 -5.01 -21.19
N SER A 31 -22.90 -5.89 -20.42
CA SER A 31 -21.43 -5.99 -20.40
C SER A 31 -20.86 -6.41 -21.76
N LEU A 32 -21.54 -7.33 -22.45
CA LEU A 32 -21.16 -7.75 -23.81
C LEU A 32 -21.28 -6.60 -24.82
N ALA A 33 -22.37 -5.83 -24.75
CA ALA A 33 -22.57 -4.65 -25.60
C ALA A 33 -21.47 -3.60 -25.38
N VAL A 34 -21.15 -3.29 -24.13
CA VAL A 34 -20.08 -2.33 -23.77
C VAL A 34 -18.71 -2.83 -24.23
N ASN A 35 -18.39 -4.10 -24.00
CA ASN A 35 -17.12 -4.67 -24.45
C ASN A 35 -16.99 -4.70 -25.97
N HIS A 36 -18.10 -4.97 -26.67
CA HIS A 36 -18.12 -4.90 -28.14
C HIS A 36 -17.82 -3.48 -28.62
N LEU A 37 -18.42 -2.45 -28.01
CA LEU A 37 -18.13 -1.05 -28.33
C LEU A 37 -16.69 -0.64 -28.04
N LYS A 38 -16.09 -1.12 -26.94
CA LYS A 38 -14.69 -0.82 -26.58
C LYS A 38 -13.68 -1.41 -27.56
N ASN A 39 -14.01 -2.54 -28.18
CA ASN A 39 -13.12 -3.26 -29.09
C ASN A 39 -13.29 -2.86 -30.56
N GLN A 40 -14.22 -1.94 -30.86
CA GLN A 40 -14.44 -1.42 -32.21
C GLN A 40 -13.59 -0.17 -32.42
N THR A 41 -12.78 -0.15 -33.47
CA THR A 41 -12.08 1.07 -33.90
C THR A 41 -13.12 2.06 -34.41
N PRO A 42 -13.13 3.33 -33.95
CA PRO A 42 -14.05 4.34 -34.47
C PRO A 42 -13.83 4.52 -35.99
N ILE A 43 -14.90 4.38 -36.79
CA ILE A 43 -14.87 4.68 -38.24
C ILE A 43 -14.96 6.21 -38.48
N SER A 44 -15.32 6.97 -37.43
CA SER A 44 -15.54 8.41 -37.40
C SER A 44 -15.02 8.98 -36.07
N ASP A 45 -14.71 10.28 -36.02
CA ASP A 45 -14.38 11.01 -34.77
C ASP A 45 -15.58 11.10 -33.81
N GLU A 46 -16.77 10.69 -34.22
CA GLU A 46 -17.93 10.62 -33.34
C GLU A 46 -17.92 9.36 -32.45
N PRO A 47 -18.03 9.50 -31.12
CA PRO A 47 -18.07 8.36 -30.21
C PRO A 47 -19.34 7.53 -30.41
N TYR A 48 -19.19 6.21 -30.36
CA TYR A 48 -20.32 5.29 -30.45
C TYR A 48 -21.32 5.51 -29.32
N ARG A 49 -22.61 5.55 -29.67
CA ARG A 49 -23.71 5.70 -28.71
C ARG A 49 -24.40 4.37 -28.45
N MET A 50 -24.69 4.11 -27.18
CA MET A 50 -25.53 3.00 -26.73
C MET A 50 -26.76 3.57 -26.04
N SER A 51 -27.94 3.06 -26.39
CA SER A 51 -29.20 3.35 -25.71
C SER A 51 -29.76 2.07 -25.09
N VAL A 52 -30.34 2.22 -23.91
CA VAL A 52 -30.89 1.12 -23.11
C VAL A 52 -32.25 1.53 -22.58
N ASP A 53 -33.29 0.86 -23.05
CA ASP A 53 -34.67 1.08 -22.62
C ASP A 53 -35.13 -0.09 -21.76
N VAL A 54 -35.56 0.21 -20.54
CA VAL A 54 -35.98 -0.79 -19.55
C VAL A 54 -37.50 -0.86 -19.51
N HIS A 55 -38.05 -2.06 -19.71
CA HIS A 55 -39.48 -2.33 -19.71
C HIS A 55 -39.89 -3.22 -18.53
N GLY A 56 -40.99 -2.86 -17.87
CA GLY A 56 -41.57 -3.60 -16.75
C GLY A 56 -41.08 -3.17 -15.36
N ASP A 57 -41.34 -4.03 -14.37
CA ASP A 57 -41.15 -3.78 -12.93
C ASP A 57 -39.68 -4.00 -12.50
N ALA A 58 -38.77 -3.31 -13.19
CA ALA A 58 -37.33 -3.48 -13.04
C ALA A 58 -36.80 -2.87 -11.74
N PRO A 59 -35.85 -3.53 -11.04
CA PRO A 59 -35.22 -2.99 -9.84
C PRO A 59 -34.64 -1.57 -10.03
N PRO A 60 -34.75 -0.66 -9.05
CA PRO A 60 -34.32 0.73 -9.19
C PRO A 60 -32.82 0.90 -9.49
N ASN A 61 -32.02 -0.12 -9.19
CA ASN A 61 -30.56 -0.11 -9.35
C ASN A 61 -30.11 -0.25 -10.82
N ILE A 62 -31.00 -0.64 -11.75
CA ILE A 62 -30.65 -0.85 -13.16
C ILE A 62 -30.39 0.45 -13.91
N ARG A 63 -31.08 1.54 -13.54
CA ARG A 63 -30.81 2.87 -14.13
C ARG A 63 -29.42 3.40 -13.79
N LYS A 64 -28.73 2.82 -12.79
CA LYS A 64 -27.32 3.14 -12.46
C LYS A 64 -26.31 2.38 -13.31
N ILE A 65 -26.74 1.33 -14.01
CA ILE A 65 -25.90 0.50 -14.91
C ILE A 65 -25.98 1.02 -16.34
N VAL A 66 -27.04 1.74 -16.68
CA VAL A 66 -27.15 2.48 -17.93
C VAL A 66 -26.21 3.68 -17.83
N PRO A 67 -25.12 3.73 -18.63
CA PRO A 67 -24.31 4.94 -18.68
C PRO A 67 -25.21 6.06 -19.21
N ASP A 68 -25.41 7.11 -18.41
CA ASP A 68 -26.03 8.33 -18.90
C ASP A 68 -25.27 8.76 -20.15
N SER A 69 -26.05 9.03 -21.20
CA SER A 69 -25.58 9.29 -22.55
C SER A 69 -24.86 10.63 -22.64
N LYS A 70 -23.66 10.75 -22.04
CA LYS A 70 -22.70 11.82 -22.26
C LYS A 70 -21.27 11.28 -22.16
N THR A 71 -20.70 10.99 -23.33
CA THR A 71 -19.28 11.15 -23.69
C THR A 71 -18.24 10.84 -22.62
N HIS A 72 -17.57 9.69 -22.73
CA HIS A 72 -16.25 9.50 -22.16
C HIS A 72 -15.21 9.44 -23.28
N GLU A 73 -14.46 10.53 -23.45
CA GLU A 73 -13.10 10.44 -23.97
C GLU A 73 -12.28 9.65 -22.95
N VAL A 74 -11.84 8.45 -23.29
CA VAL A 74 -10.82 7.72 -22.50
C VAL A 74 -9.49 7.96 -23.20
N LYS A 75 -8.86 9.10 -22.88
CA LYS A 75 -7.40 9.15 -22.85
C LYS A 75 -7.02 8.62 -21.48
N GLU A 76 -6.43 7.43 -21.41
CA GLU A 76 -5.88 6.88 -20.15
C GLU A 76 -4.73 7.78 -19.66
N GLN A 77 -5.10 8.82 -18.93
CA GLN A 77 -4.32 9.32 -17.81
C GLN A 77 -4.92 8.62 -16.60
N ILE A 78 -4.15 7.74 -15.95
CA ILE A 78 -4.55 7.17 -14.67
C ILE A 78 -4.56 8.34 -13.69
N GLU A 79 -5.74 8.93 -13.46
CA GLU A 79 -5.93 9.87 -12.35
C GLU A 79 -5.76 9.07 -11.06
N GLU A 80 -4.73 9.42 -10.28
CA GLU A 80 -4.53 8.88 -8.95
C GLU A 80 -5.79 9.15 -8.11
N ASP A 81 -6.40 8.09 -7.54
CA ASP A 81 -7.48 8.30 -6.58
C ASP A 81 -6.86 8.87 -5.30
N GLY A 82 -6.97 10.19 -5.12
CA GLY A 82 -6.39 10.90 -3.99
C GLY A 82 -6.85 10.36 -2.63
N ARG A 83 -8.03 9.72 -2.54
CA ARG A 83 -8.50 9.07 -1.30
C ARG A 83 -7.76 7.77 -1.05
N LEU A 84 -7.58 6.96 -2.10
CA LEU A 84 -6.80 5.73 -2.04
C LEU A 84 -5.33 6.02 -1.70
N VAL A 85 -4.71 7.01 -2.34
CA VAL A 85 -3.33 7.42 -2.04
C VAL A 85 -3.19 7.85 -0.58
N THR A 86 -4.14 8.64 -0.07
CA THR A 86 -4.15 9.07 1.34
C THR A 86 -4.27 7.86 2.27
N PHE A 87 -5.21 6.95 2.00
CA PHE A 87 -5.39 5.73 2.78
C PHE A 87 -4.13 4.85 2.80
N ILE A 88 -3.46 4.69 1.65
CA ILE A 88 -2.21 3.93 1.56
C ILE A 88 -1.09 4.57 2.37
N LYS A 89 -1.01 5.90 2.43
CA LYS A 89 -0.10 6.60 3.34
C LYS A 89 -0.44 6.34 4.81
N GLU A 90 -1.72 6.39 5.17
CA GLU A 90 -2.19 6.11 6.54
C GLU A 90 -1.92 4.68 7.04
N LEU A 91 -1.75 3.71 6.13
CA LEU A 91 -1.34 2.36 6.52
C LEU A 91 0.05 2.31 7.18
N GLY A 92 0.91 3.31 6.93
CA GLY A 92 2.19 3.49 7.64
C GLY A 92 3.18 2.32 7.50
N THR A 93 3.02 1.48 6.47
CA THR A 93 3.74 0.19 6.37
C THR A 93 4.45 0.06 5.04
N ARG A 94 5.50 -0.77 4.99
CA ARG A 94 6.17 -1.15 3.73
C ARG A 94 6.07 -2.64 3.45
N ILE A 95 5.19 -3.32 4.18
CA ILE A 95 5.04 -4.77 4.09
C ILE A 95 4.00 -5.08 3.01
N GLU A 96 4.44 -5.72 1.92
CA GLU A 96 3.62 -6.00 0.73
C GLU A 96 2.28 -6.68 1.05
N TRP A 97 2.27 -7.68 1.95
CA TRP A 97 1.01 -8.35 2.31
C TRP A 97 0.05 -7.45 3.11
N VAL A 98 0.58 -6.48 3.86
CA VAL A 98 -0.24 -5.50 4.59
C VAL A 98 -0.86 -4.52 3.60
N TYR A 99 -0.13 -4.11 2.55
CA TYR A 99 -0.73 -3.33 1.46
C TYR A 99 -1.82 -4.12 0.74
N ALA A 100 -1.59 -5.40 0.42
CA ALA A 100 -2.63 -6.24 -0.20
C ALA A 100 -3.88 -6.37 0.70
N LEU A 101 -3.71 -6.49 2.01
CA LEU A 101 -4.83 -6.50 2.96
C LEU A 101 -5.51 -5.12 3.09
N GLY A 102 -4.74 -4.03 3.08
CA GLY A 102 -5.27 -2.67 3.11
C GLY A 102 -6.09 -2.35 1.86
N MET A 103 -5.61 -2.74 0.68
CA MET A 103 -6.37 -2.64 -0.57
C MET A 103 -7.68 -3.43 -0.52
N ALA A 104 -7.64 -4.66 0.00
CA ALA A 104 -8.82 -5.47 0.25
C ALA A 104 -9.81 -4.81 1.22
N TYR A 105 -9.32 -4.17 2.27
CA TYR A 105 -10.12 -3.37 3.20
C TYR A 105 -10.76 -2.17 2.50
N TYR A 106 -9.99 -1.41 1.73
CA TYR A 106 -10.50 -0.25 0.98
C TYR A 106 -11.61 -0.66 0.00
N MET A 107 -11.44 -1.78 -0.71
CA MET A 107 -12.50 -2.35 -1.55
C MET A 107 -13.78 -2.67 -0.78
N SER A 108 -13.65 -3.37 0.36
CA SER A 108 -14.80 -3.81 1.15
C SER A 108 -15.54 -2.63 1.77
N GLU A 109 -14.81 -1.73 2.44
CA GLU A 109 -15.41 -0.72 3.32
C GLU A 109 -15.66 0.61 2.63
N GLN A 110 -14.87 0.98 1.62
CA GLN A 110 -15.00 2.27 0.92
C GLN A 110 -15.72 2.15 -0.42
N LEU A 111 -15.54 1.02 -1.12
CA LEU A 111 -16.15 0.77 -2.44
C LEU A 111 -17.36 -0.19 -2.39
N ASP A 112 -17.72 -0.72 -1.22
CA ASP A 112 -18.75 -1.75 -1.00
C ASP A 112 -18.56 -3.00 -1.89
N GLN A 113 -17.31 -3.30 -2.25
CA GLN A 113 -16.91 -4.46 -3.06
C GLN A 113 -16.39 -5.57 -2.16
N LYS A 114 -17.30 -6.47 -1.75
CA LYS A 114 -17.00 -7.55 -0.78
C LYS A 114 -16.22 -8.72 -1.36
N LEU A 115 -16.23 -8.89 -2.68
CA LEU A 115 -15.50 -9.94 -3.38
C LEU A 115 -14.21 -9.37 -3.97
N ILE A 116 -13.09 -9.88 -3.49
CA ILE A 116 -11.75 -9.41 -3.82
C ILE A 116 -11.06 -10.47 -4.68
N SER A 117 -10.46 -10.06 -5.79
CA SER A 117 -9.61 -10.90 -6.63
C SER A 117 -8.21 -10.31 -6.75
N ALA A 118 -7.25 -11.16 -7.12
CA ALA A 118 -5.88 -10.69 -7.36
C ALA A 118 -5.79 -9.65 -8.48
N ARG A 119 -6.69 -9.72 -9.47
CA ARG A 119 -6.79 -8.74 -10.55
C ARG A 119 -7.18 -7.37 -10.00
N GLN A 120 -8.29 -7.30 -9.27
CA GLN A 120 -8.78 -6.05 -8.69
C GLN A 120 -7.75 -5.41 -7.74
N LEU A 121 -7.05 -6.23 -6.96
CA LEU A 121 -5.97 -5.72 -6.11
C LEU A 121 -4.86 -5.08 -6.95
N ASN A 122 -4.40 -5.72 -8.03
CA ASN A 122 -3.39 -5.13 -8.93
C ASN A 122 -3.85 -3.80 -9.54
N ASP A 123 -5.12 -3.72 -9.95
CA ASP A 123 -5.69 -2.49 -10.52
C ASP A 123 -5.65 -1.35 -9.47
N LEU A 124 -5.90 -1.65 -8.19
CA LEU A 124 -5.77 -0.66 -7.11
C LEU A 124 -4.32 -0.25 -6.82
N TYR A 125 -3.33 -1.13 -7.00
CA TYR A 125 -1.93 -0.72 -6.90
C TYR A 125 -1.57 0.33 -7.95
N ASP A 126 -2.11 0.18 -9.17
CA ASP A 126 -1.90 1.17 -10.24
C ASP A 126 -2.58 2.50 -9.93
N GLN A 127 -3.85 2.45 -9.48
CA GLN A 127 -4.61 3.63 -9.10
C GLN A 127 -4.00 4.39 -7.91
N ALA A 128 -3.30 3.67 -7.03
CA ALA A 128 -2.61 4.23 -5.89
C ALA A 128 -1.19 4.73 -6.22
N GLY A 129 -0.70 4.55 -7.44
CA GLY A 129 0.65 4.96 -7.84
C GLY A 129 1.78 4.22 -7.11
N ILE A 130 1.51 3.02 -6.57
CA ILE A 130 2.49 2.24 -5.80
C ILE A 130 2.95 0.97 -6.54
N ILE A 131 4.21 0.59 -6.33
CA ILE A 131 4.81 -0.57 -6.99
C ILE A 131 4.07 -1.85 -6.58
N ARG A 132 3.58 -2.61 -7.57
CA ARG A 132 2.94 -3.91 -7.36
C ARG A 132 3.92 -4.91 -6.72
N PRO A 133 3.46 -5.81 -5.84
CA PRO A 133 4.31 -6.88 -5.33
C PRO A 133 4.69 -7.84 -6.46
N LYS A 134 5.91 -8.39 -6.41
CA LYS A 134 6.38 -9.38 -7.39
C LYS A 134 5.46 -10.60 -7.47
N ASN A 135 4.79 -10.94 -6.37
CA ASN A 135 3.84 -12.04 -6.31
C ASN A 135 2.63 -11.67 -5.43
N ILE A 136 1.59 -11.12 -6.07
CA ILE A 136 0.34 -10.76 -5.38
C ILE A 136 -0.33 -11.97 -4.74
N HIS A 137 -0.27 -13.15 -5.36
CA HIS A 137 -0.86 -14.36 -4.80
C HIS A 137 -0.17 -14.82 -3.52
N LEU A 138 1.15 -14.61 -3.39
CA LEU A 138 1.87 -14.87 -2.15
C LEU A 138 1.38 -13.95 -1.04
N CYS A 139 1.18 -12.66 -1.33
CA CYS A 139 0.62 -11.69 -0.39
C CYS A 139 -0.77 -12.11 0.09
N ILE A 140 -1.66 -12.44 -0.85
CA ILE A 140 -3.02 -12.92 -0.54
C ILE A 140 -2.96 -14.20 0.32
N ASN A 141 -2.13 -15.17 -0.06
CA ASN A 141 -1.97 -16.41 0.70
C ASN A 141 -1.46 -16.16 2.13
N GLN A 142 -0.60 -15.15 2.34
CA GLN A 142 -0.18 -14.76 3.68
C GLN A 142 -1.35 -14.19 4.48
N CYS A 143 -2.19 -13.36 3.86
CA CYS A 143 -3.41 -12.84 4.50
C CYS A 143 -4.39 -13.98 4.86
N VAL A 144 -4.56 -14.95 3.97
CA VAL A 144 -5.39 -16.15 4.22
C VAL A 144 -4.84 -16.99 5.37
N ARG A 145 -3.54 -17.27 5.38
CA ARG A 145 -2.89 -18.02 6.48
C ARG A 145 -3.03 -17.32 7.84
N LYS A 146 -3.07 -15.98 7.85
CA LYS A 146 -3.29 -15.16 9.05
C LYS A 146 -4.76 -15.02 9.43
N GLN A 147 -5.66 -15.57 8.62
CA GLN A 147 -7.12 -15.49 8.74
C GLN A 147 -7.66 -14.05 8.60
N TYR A 148 -6.95 -13.21 7.85
CA TYR A 148 -7.38 -11.84 7.53
C TYR A 148 -8.22 -11.80 6.25
N LEU A 149 -7.95 -12.72 5.32
CA LEU A 149 -8.79 -13.01 4.16
C LEU A 149 -9.27 -14.45 4.24
N GLU A 150 -10.41 -14.74 3.63
CA GLU A 150 -10.92 -16.10 3.49
C GLU A 150 -11.16 -16.42 2.01
N ASP A 151 -10.73 -17.62 1.57
CA ASP A 151 -10.86 -18.10 0.19
C ASP A 151 -12.30 -18.60 -0.02
N LEU A 152 -13.04 -17.94 -0.92
CA LEU A 152 -14.43 -18.29 -1.26
C LEU A 152 -14.52 -19.22 -2.48
N GLY A 153 -13.39 -19.71 -2.98
CA GLY A 153 -13.31 -20.51 -4.19
C GLY A 153 -13.16 -19.64 -5.44
N LYS A 154 -13.84 -20.02 -6.52
CA LYS A 154 -13.68 -19.36 -7.84
C LYS A 154 -14.97 -18.69 -8.29
N ALA A 155 -14.87 -17.41 -8.66
CA ALA A 155 -15.88 -16.70 -9.45
C ALA A 155 -15.22 -16.28 -10.78
N GLU A 156 -15.93 -16.42 -11.90
CA GLU A 156 -15.41 -16.03 -13.24
C GLU A 156 -14.03 -16.63 -13.59
N LYS A 157 -13.76 -17.86 -13.14
CA LYS A 157 -12.47 -18.58 -13.25
C LYS A 157 -11.31 -17.96 -12.46
N GLN A 158 -11.53 -16.91 -11.68
CA GLN A 158 -10.54 -16.33 -10.77
C GLN A 158 -10.83 -16.73 -9.33
N LYS A 159 -9.77 -16.88 -8.51
CA LYS A 159 -9.95 -17.06 -7.08
C LYS A 159 -10.46 -15.76 -6.44
N THR A 160 -11.50 -15.89 -5.63
CA THR A 160 -12.11 -14.77 -4.92
C THR A 160 -11.98 -14.94 -3.41
N TYR A 161 -11.81 -13.82 -2.74
CA TYR A 161 -11.59 -13.73 -1.32
C TYR A 161 -12.56 -12.71 -0.71
N PHE A 162 -12.85 -12.84 0.57
CA PHE A 162 -13.45 -11.74 1.34
C PHE A 162 -12.58 -11.40 2.55
N ILE A 163 -12.66 -10.15 3.00
CA ILE A 163 -11.97 -9.71 4.21
C ILE A 163 -12.73 -10.12 5.46
N THR A 164 -12.06 -10.78 6.39
CA THR A 164 -12.68 -11.20 7.65
C THR A 164 -12.74 -10.03 8.63
N ASN A 165 -13.61 -10.10 9.65
CA ASN A 165 -13.62 -9.11 10.73
C ASN A 165 -12.25 -8.95 11.39
N LYS A 166 -11.49 -10.04 11.49
CA LYS A 166 -10.11 -10.03 12.01
C LYS A 166 -9.16 -9.21 11.11
N GLY A 167 -9.35 -9.29 9.78
CA GLY A 167 -8.61 -8.48 8.82
C GLY A 167 -8.98 -7.00 8.89
N ILE A 168 -10.27 -6.70 9.03
CA ILE A 168 -10.80 -5.34 9.25
C ILE A 168 -10.19 -4.73 10.51
N GLU A 169 -10.36 -5.38 11.66
CA GLU A 169 -9.80 -4.92 12.93
C GLU A 169 -8.29 -4.72 12.88
N PHE A 170 -7.57 -5.57 12.14
CA PHE A 170 -6.12 -5.44 11.99
C PHE A 170 -5.74 -4.16 11.26
N ILE A 171 -6.42 -3.83 10.15
CA ILE A 171 -6.16 -2.60 9.38
C ILE A 171 -6.59 -1.36 10.15
N GLU A 172 -7.74 -1.39 10.83
CA GLU A 172 -8.19 -0.26 11.66
C GLU A 172 -7.20 0.02 12.79
N LYS A 173 -6.69 -1.02 13.47
CA LYS A 173 -5.64 -0.88 14.48
C LYS A 173 -4.33 -0.36 13.89
N GLN A 174 -3.99 -0.79 12.67
CA GLN A 174 -2.78 -0.32 11.99
C GLN A 174 -2.86 1.19 11.69
N ILE A 175 -3.99 1.67 11.18
CA ILE A 175 -4.23 3.09 10.89
C ILE A 175 -4.28 3.91 12.18
N GLN A 176 -4.97 3.43 13.21
CA GLN A 176 -5.04 4.10 14.52
C GLN A 176 -3.66 4.18 15.18
N LYS A 177 -2.84 3.14 15.02
CA LYS A 177 -1.49 3.12 15.55
C LYS A 177 -0.63 4.20 14.90
N GLU A 178 -0.69 4.36 13.57
CA GLU A 178 0.04 5.43 12.88
C GLU A 178 -0.40 6.81 13.38
N ARG A 179 -1.72 7.04 13.50
CA ARG A 179 -2.28 8.29 14.05
C ARG A 179 -1.84 8.56 15.50
N SER A 180 -1.65 7.51 16.32
CA SER A 180 -1.12 7.64 17.68
C SER A 180 0.40 7.86 17.72
N GLU A 181 1.16 7.22 16.83
CA GLU A 181 2.63 7.35 16.73
C GLU A 181 3.06 8.70 16.12
N GLU A 182 2.23 9.36 15.32
CA GLU A 182 2.42 10.77 14.93
C GLU A 182 2.26 11.73 16.11
N SER A 183 1.52 11.34 17.16
CA SER A 183 1.22 12.20 18.32
C SER A 183 2.08 11.94 19.57
N GLU A 184 2.64 10.74 19.72
CA GLU A 184 3.50 10.38 20.86
C GLU A 184 4.99 10.47 20.51
N LYS A 185 5.57 11.65 20.79
CA LYS A 185 7.00 11.95 20.98
C LYS A 185 7.97 10.94 20.33
N PHE A 186 8.53 11.36 19.20
CA PHE A 186 9.62 10.72 18.45
C PHE A 186 10.79 10.16 19.29
N TYR A 187 10.98 10.69 20.50
CA TYR A 187 12.04 10.34 21.44
C TYR A 187 11.53 9.54 22.65
N GLU A 188 12.20 8.44 22.99
CA GLU A 188 11.91 7.59 24.16
C GLU A 188 12.20 8.26 25.51
N SER A 189 12.99 9.34 25.52
CA SER A 189 13.35 10.12 26.71
C SER A 189 13.94 11.48 26.32
N GLU A 190 13.95 12.43 27.27
CA GLU A 190 14.65 13.72 27.11
C GLU A 190 16.16 13.53 26.91
N THR A 191 16.76 12.47 27.48
CA THR A 191 18.17 12.15 27.25
C THR A 191 18.42 11.78 25.79
N GLN A 192 17.56 10.96 25.19
CA GLN A 192 17.67 10.58 23.78
C GLN A 192 17.45 11.79 22.87
N ARG A 193 16.52 12.67 23.22
CA ARG A 193 16.32 13.93 22.50
C ARG A 193 17.58 14.77 22.49
N ARG A 194 18.21 14.97 23.66
CA ARG A 194 19.50 15.68 23.77
C ARG A 194 20.60 15.01 22.97
N GLU A 195 20.73 13.68 23.03
CA GLU A 195 21.72 12.93 22.24
C GLU A 195 21.53 13.17 20.73
N ALA A 196 20.29 13.08 20.24
CA ALA A 196 20.00 13.31 18.82
C ALA A 196 20.26 14.76 18.41
N THR A 197 19.81 15.75 19.19
CA THR A 197 20.03 17.17 18.89
C THR A 197 21.51 17.52 18.92
N ASN A 198 22.26 17.05 19.93
CA ASN A 198 23.71 17.26 20.02
C ASN A 198 24.45 16.59 18.86
N PHE A 199 23.97 15.43 18.41
CA PHE A 199 24.55 14.77 17.25
C PHE A 199 24.38 15.61 16.00
N LEU A 200 23.15 15.99 15.67
CA LEU A 200 22.83 16.76 14.47
C LEU A 200 23.56 18.11 14.44
N SER A 201 23.67 18.81 15.57
CA SER A 201 24.37 20.09 15.65
C SER A 201 25.91 19.96 15.60
N SER A 202 26.46 18.79 15.92
CA SER A 202 27.91 18.54 15.91
C SER A 202 28.49 18.16 14.54
N LEU A 203 27.64 17.90 13.54
CA LEU A 203 28.06 17.46 12.21
C LEU A 203 28.56 18.64 11.37
N ASN A 204 29.79 18.56 10.87
CA ASN A 204 30.28 19.52 9.88
C ASN A 204 29.75 19.20 8.47
N GLU A 205 29.94 20.12 7.53
CA GLU A 205 29.41 19.99 6.16
C GLU A 205 29.87 18.70 5.46
N HIS A 206 31.15 18.33 5.60
CA HIS A 206 31.69 17.10 5.02
C HIS A 206 31.07 15.84 5.64
N GLU A 207 30.86 15.82 6.96
CA GLU A 207 30.21 14.70 7.65
C GLU A 207 28.73 14.58 7.29
N GLN A 208 28.04 15.72 7.09
CA GLN A 208 26.67 15.73 6.59
C GLN A 208 26.59 15.18 5.16
N LEU A 209 27.54 15.51 4.29
CA LEU A 209 27.61 14.96 2.93
C LEU A 209 27.85 13.44 2.96
N GLN A 210 28.76 12.95 3.82
CA GLN A 210 28.98 11.52 3.99
C GLN A 210 27.74 10.79 4.54
N LEU A 211 27.02 11.42 5.47
CA LEU A 211 25.75 10.90 5.96
C LEU A 211 24.64 10.98 4.92
N LYS A 212 24.69 11.89 3.95
CA LYS A 212 23.69 11.96 2.86
C LYS A 212 24.04 11.06 1.67
N SER A 213 25.27 10.56 1.60
CA SER A 213 25.68 9.61 0.56
C SER A 213 24.82 8.34 0.62
N SER A 214 24.38 7.87 -0.54
CA SER A 214 23.43 6.77 -0.63
C SER A 214 24.10 5.43 -0.31
N GLY A 215 23.83 4.90 0.88
CA GLY A 215 24.15 3.50 1.24
C GLY A 215 22.88 2.67 1.46
N GLU A 216 23.05 1.35 1.56
CA GLU A 216 21.98 0.48 2.06
C GLU A 216 21.65 0.78 3.54
N MET A 217 20.50 0.34 4.04
CA MET A 217 20.09 0.59 5.44
C MET A 217 21.17 0.18 6.45
N SER A 218 21.83 -0.95 6.23
CA SER A 218 22.90 -1.46 7.10
C SER A 218 24.08 -0.50 7.17
N GLU A 219 24.50 0.05 6.03
CA GLU A 219 25.62 1.01 5.93
C GLU A 219 25.25 2.33 6.62
N ARG A 220 24.05 2.86 6.35
CA ARG A 220 23.55 4.08 6.99
C ARG A 220 23.56 3.95 8.52
N ILE A 221 23.10 2.81 9.03
CA ILE A 221 23.13 2.50 10.46
C ILE A 221 24.55 2.50 11.01
N LEU A 222 25.49 1.85 10.32
CA LEU A 222 26.90 1.77 10.74
C LEU A 222 27.57 3.16 10.73
N ILE A 223 27.31 3.98 9.71
CA ILE A 223 27.85 5.34 9.59
C ILE A 223 27.31 6.24 10.72
N ILE A 224 26.01 6.19 11.02
CA ILE A 224 25.42 6.92 12.16
C ILE A 224 26.11 6.51 13.46
N MET A 225 26.24 5.20 13.71
CA MET A 225 26.89 4.68 14.92
C MET A 225 28.35 5.12 15.02
N TYR A 226 29.07 5.17 13.90
CA TYR A 226 30.46 5.57 13.84
C TYR A 226 30.61 7.03 14.26
N PHE A 227 29.81 7.93 13.70
CA PHE A 227 29.88 9.34 14.05
C PHE A 227 29.43 9.62 15.49
N LEU A 228 28.38 8.94 15.97
CA LEU A 228 27.95 9.05 17.37
C LEU A 228 29.10 8.69 18.33
N ARG A 229 29.86 7.63 18.02
CA ARG A 229 31.03 7.23 18.79
C ARG A 229 32.19 8.21 18.63
N LYS A 230 32.51 8.63 17.41
CA LYS A 230 33.62 9.55 17.10
C LYS A 230 33.44 10.90 17.80
N LYS A 231 32.21 11.40 17.88
CA LYS A 231 31.85 12.66 18.57
C LYS A 231 31.74 12.50 20.09
N GLY A 232 31.92 11.30 20.63
CA GLY A 232 31.80 11.03 22.07
C GLY A 232 30.37 11.16 22.62
N ILE A 233 29.36 11.14 21.75
CA ILE A 233 27.95 11.34 22.14
C ILE A 233 27.36 10.04 22.69
N ALA A 234 27.59 8.92 22.00
CA ALA A 234 27.11 7.63 22.45
C ALA A 234 28.03 6.50 22.00
N THR A 235 28.53 5.72 22.98
CA THR A 235 29.31 4.49 22.70
C THR A 235 28.41 3.26 22.55
N HIS A 236 27.23 3.29 23.17
CA HIS A 236 26.20 2.25 23.12
C HIS A 236 24.88 2.91 22.73
N VAL A 237 24.27 2.48 21.63
CA VAL A 237 23.09 3.13 21.07
C VAL A 237 21.84 2.28 21.24
N ARG A 238 20.74 2.94 21.55
CA ARG A 238 19.40 2.36 21.51
C ARG A 238 18.93 2.27 20.06
N PRO A 239 18.23 1.20 19.65
CA PRO A 239 17.66 1.11 18.31
C PRO A 239 16.75 2.30 17.93
N ASN A 240 16.01 2.88 18.90
CA ASN A 240 15.18 4.05 18.62
C ASN A 240 15.99 5.31 18.30
N LEU A 241 17.14 5.52 18.95
CA LEU A 241 17.99 6.66 18.62
C LEU A 241 18.44 6.59 17.16
N ILE A 242 18.79 5.38 16.69
CA ILE A 242 19.14 5.17 15.28
C ILE A 242 17.94 5.41 14.37
N TYR A 243 16.74 4.95 14.75
CA TYR A 243 15.52 5.26 13.98
C TYR A 243 15.29 6.76 13.86
N VAL A 244 15.38 7.48 14.97
CA VAL A 244 15.24 8.94 15.02
C VAL A 244 16.20 9.61 14.04
N LEU A 245 17.48 9.25 14.11
CA LEU A 245 18.51 9.81 13.23
C LEU A 245 18.32 9.40 11.77
N MET A 246 17.79 8.20 11.50
CA MET A 246 17.46 7.78 10.14
C MET A 246 16.38 8.67 9.52
N VAL A 247 15.36 9.06 10.29
CA VAL A 247 14.32 9.99 9.82
C VAL A 247 14.90 11.38 9.59
N GLU A 248 15.60 11.93 10.57
CA GLU A 248 16.13 13.30 10.53
C GLU A 248 17.17 13.50 9.42
N ILE A 249 18.02 12.51 9.15
CA ILE A 249 19.14 12.64 8.21
C ILE A 249 18.75 12.20 6.80
N TYR A 250 17.98 11.11 6.68
CA TYR A 250 17.69 10.46 5.40
C TYR A 250 16.23 10.58 4.96
N GLY A 251 15.37 11.27 5.72
CA GLY A 251 13.93 11.29 5.45
C GLY A 251 13.33 9.87 5.48
N TYR A 252 13.80 9.01 6.38
CA TYR A 252 13.40 7.60 6.40
C TYR A 252 11.92 7.41 6.78
N GLU A 253 11.05 7.13 5.82
CA GLU A 253 9.60 6.91 6.05
C GLU A 253 9.26 5.42 6.30
N GLY A 254 10.16 4.66 6.91
CA GLY A 254 9.91 3.23 7.19
C GLY A 254 9.66 2.97 8.67
N LEU A 255 9.10 1.80 8.99
CA LEU A 255 8.80 1.43 10.38
C LEU A 255 10.05 1.42 11.28
N LYS A 256 9.91 1.89 12.53
CA LYS A 256 10.92 1.73 13.61
C LYS A 256 11.43 0.29 13.74
N ARG A 257 10.53 -0.69 13.59
CA ARG A 257 10.89 -2.12 13.66
C ARG A 257 11.87 -2.54 12.58
N SER A 258 11.81 -1.94 11.39
CA SER A 258 12.74 -2.23 10.29
C SER A 258 14.15 -1.78 10.63
N VAL A 259 14.33 -0.61 11.25
CA VAL A 259 15.65 -0.15 11.74
C VAL A 259 16.17 -1.07 12.83
N HIS A 260 15.32 -1.55 13.73
CA HIS A 260 15.72 -2.54 14.75
C HIS A 260 16.22 -3.86 14.12
N LEU A 261 15.55 -4.32 13.05
CA LEU A 261 15.95 -5.53 12.31
C LEU A 261 17.23 -5.29 11.52
N GLY A 262 17.36 -4.14 10.85
CA GLY A 262 18.58 -3.71 10.16
C GLY A 262 19.78 -3.72 11.10
N LEU A 263 19.65 -3.07 12.27
CA LEU A 263 20.69 -3.04 13.31
C LEU A 263 21.02 -4.43 13.88
N SER A 264 20.09 -5.38 13.84
CA SER A 264 20.38 -6.78 14.21
C SER A 264 21.18 -7.52 13.13
N ARG A 265 20.99 -7.14 11.86
CA ARG A 265 21.66 -7.72 10.68
C ARG A 265 23.06 -7.15 10.46
N THR A 266 23.41 -6.00 11.05
CA THR A 266 24.78 -5.45 10.98
C THR A 266 25.79 -6.24 11.83
N ARG A 267 25.43 -7.38 12.41
CA ARG A 267 26.39 -8.25 13.11
C ARG A 267 27.21 -9.03 12.07
N PRO A 268 28.53 -9.24 12.26
CA PRO A 268 29.31 -9.07 13.49
C PRO A 268 29.86 -7.65 13.75
N LEU A 269 29.67 -6.72 12.82
CA LEU A 269 30.17 -5.33 12.86
C LEU A 269 29.60 -4.52 14.03
N THR A 270 28.46 -4.95 14.55
CA THR A 270 27.90 -4.47 15.81
C THR A 270 27.80 -5.59 16.85
N LYS A 271 27.92 -5.22 18.12
CA LYS A 271 27.70 -6.10 19.27
C LYS A 271 26.44 -5.68 20.02
N LYS A 272 25.50 -6.62 20.15
CA LYS A 272 24.29 -6.46 20.97
C LYS A 272 24.64 -6.61 22.45
N LEU A 273 24.13 -5.71 23.27
CA LEU A 273 24.35 -5.66 24.72
C LEU A 273 23.00 -5.44 25.42
N LYS A 274 22.84 -5.99 26.63
CA LYS A 274 21.69 -5.71 27.50
C LYS A 274 22.17 -4.86 28.66
N GLN A 275 21.68 -3.64 28.77
CA GLN A 275 21.98 -2.70 29.86
C GLN A 275 20.65 -2.14 30.38
N TYR A 276 20.46 -2.11 31.70
CA TYR A 276 19.23 -1.59 32.33
C TYR A 276 17.93 -2.22 31.76
N ASN A 277 17.92 -3.54 31.59
CA ASN A 277 16.84 -4.30 30.93
C ASN A 277 16.49 -3.86 29.50
N LYS A 278 17.36 -3.07 28.88
CA LYS A 278 17.17 -2.46 27.57
C LYS A 278 18.28 -2.94 26.62
N VAL A 279 17.89 -3.24 25.38
CA VAL A 279 18.83 -3.63 24.33
C VAL A 279 19.55 -2.39 23.79
N HIS A 280 20.88 -2.50 23.70
CA HIS A 280 21.77 -1.52 23.10
C HIS A 280 22.70 -2.22 22.10
N TYR A 281 23.29 -1.44 21.20
CA TYR A 281 24.29 -1.91 20.25
C TYR A 281 25.53 -1.03 20.33
N LYS A 282 26.71 -1.61 20.11
CA LYS A 282 27.95 -0.85 19.91
C LYS A 282 28.67 -1.34 18.67
N LEU A 283 29.43 -0.47 18.01
CA LEU A 283 30.35 -0.89 16.95
C LEU A 283 31.47 -1.75 17.53
N THR A 284 31.83 -2.80 16.80
CA THR A 284 33.07 -3.54 17.01
C THR A 284 34.22 -2.84 16.28
N ASP A 285 35.46 -3.24 16.54
CA ASP A 285 36.62 -2.66 15.86
C ASP A 285 36.60 -2.98 14.35
N GLU A 286 36.11 -4.16 13.98
CA GLU A 286 35.83 -4.52 12.58
C GLU A 286 34.78 -3.61 11.94
N GLY A 287 33.71 -3.29 12.67
CA GLY A 287 32.68 -2.34 12.19
C GLY A 287 33.21 -0.91 12.02
N ILE A 288 34.13 -0.47 12.88
CA ILE A 288 34.83 0.82 12.71
C ILE A 288 35.64 0.79 11.43
N TYR A 289 36.49 -0.23 11.27
CA TYR A 289 37.36 -0.37 10.11
C TYR A 289 36.57 -0.37 8.80
N GLN A 290 35.45 -1.11 8.73
CA GLN A 290 34.61 -1.12 7.54
C GLN A 290 34.01 0.25 7.21
N VAL A 291 33.53 0.99 8.21
CA VAL A 291 33.00 2.34 7.98
C VAL A 291 34.10 3.29 7.52
N GLU A 292 35.33 3.13 8.00
CA GLU A 292 36.46 3.92 7.52
C GLU A 292 36.82 3.60 6.06
N GLN A 293 36.73 2.35 5.63
CA GLN A 293 36.88 1.96 4.22
C GLN A 293 35.78 2.52 3.33
N LEU A 294 34.53 2.55 3.81
CA LEU A 294 33.39 3.12 3.07
C LEU A 294 33.46 4.66 2.92
N ARG A 295 34.30 5.31 3.73
CA ARG A 295 34.43 6.78 3.81
C ARG A 295 35.75 7.30 3.23
N ALA A 296 36.67 6.40 2.86
CA ALA A 296 37.93 6.72 2.19
C ALA A 296 37.70 6.92 0.69
#